data_AF-A0A932RYS2-F1
#
_entry.id   AF-A0A932RYS2-F1
#
_cell.length_a   1.000
_cell.length_b   1.000
_cell.length_c   1.000
_cell.angle_alpha   90.00
_cell.angle_beta   90.00
_cell.angle_gamma   90.00
#
_symmetry.space_group_name_H-M   'P 1'
#
loop_
_entity.id
_entity.type
_entity.pdbx_description
1 polymer ?
#
loop_
_entity_poly.entity_id
_entity_poly.type
_entity_poly.pdbx_seq_one_letter_code
_entity_poly.pdbx_strand_id
1 'polypeptide(L)'
;MFTLLQWQWNDYGDFHRSRRNLLIHIIVVPLFLAANATLIIQLIHHNYVLAVLSALAMIFSLAMQGRGHKLESTPSIPFSSPLNAIARLLLEQWINFPRFVLTGAWWRAWKSAEANPS
;
A
#
# COMPACT_ATOMS: atom_id res chain seq x y z
N MET A 1 2.47 6.86 19.75
CA MET A 1 2.51 7.22 18.31
C MET A 1 3.85 6.88 17.68
N PHE A 2 4.99 7.25 18.28
CA PHE A 2 6.33 6.90 17.80
C PHE A 2 6.60 5.38 17.69
N THR A 3 6.09 4.56 18.60
CA THR A 3 6.24 3.10 18.58
C THR A 3 5.54 2.40 17.41
N LEU A 4 4.45 2.96 16.89
CA LEU A 4 3.72 2.37 15.75
C LEU A 4 4.46 2.65 14.44
N LEU A 5 5.02 3.85 14.29
CA LEU A 5 5.86 4.24 13.16
C LEU A 5 7.15 3.43 13.12
N GLN A 6 7.89 3.32 14.23
CA GLN A 6 9.15 2.57 14.30
C GLN A 6 8.96 1.08 13.99
N TRP A 7 7.85 0.49 14.41
CA TRP A 7 7.55 -0.91 14.17
C TRP A 7 7.15 -1.16 12.70
N GLN A 8 6.32 -0.30 12.12
CA GLN A 8 6.01 -0.33 10.68
C GLN A 8 7.26 -0.07 9.81
N TRP A 9 8.35 0.45 10.39
CA TRP A 9 9.57 0.88 9.71
C TRP A 9 10.63 -0.23 9.62
N ASN A 10 10.76 -1.08 10.65
CA ASN A 10 11.75 -2.16 10.67
C ASN A 10 11.21 -3.47 10.08
N ASP A 11 9.93 -3.77 10.31
CA ASP A 11 9.36 -5.08 9.99
C ASP A 11 8.52 -5.05 8.69
N TYR A 12 8.48 -3.93 7.94
CA TYR A 12 7.64 -3.79 6.73
C TYR A 12 7.87 -4.91 5.70
N GLY A 13 9.14 -5.35 5.56
CA GLY A 13 9.51 -6.45 4.67
C GLY A 13 9.02 -7.82 5.16
N ASP A 14 8.74 -7.98 6.45
CA ASP A 14 8.26 -9.24 7.01
C ASP A 14 6.79 -9.52 6.68
N PHE A 15 6.03 -8.47 6.38
CA PHE A 15 4.63 -8.53 5.92
C PHE A 15 4.49 -8.48 4.40
N HIS A 16 5.61 -8.50 3.65
CA HIS A 16 5.65 -8.43 2.18
C HIS A 16 6.63 -9.47 1.62
N ARG A 17 6.36 -10.74 1.89
CA ARG A 17 7.21 -11.87 1.50
C ARG A 17 6.64 -12.64 0.32
N SER A 18 5.32 -12.62 0.13
CA SER A 18 4.70 -13.30 -1.00
C SER A 18 5.07 -12.59 -2.30
N ARG A 19 5.62 -13.34 -3.26
CA ARG A 19 5.96 -12.83 -4.60
C ARG A 19 4.73 -12.21 -5.28
N ARG A 20 3.56 -12.83 -5.13
CA ARG A 20 2.31 -12.30 -5.69
C ARG A 20 1.87 -11.01 -4.99
N ASN A 21 2.03 -10.92 -3.66
CA ASN A 21 1.73 -9.69 -2.93
C ASN A 21 2.64 -8.53 -3.35
N LEU A 22 3.94 -8.80 -3.51
CA LEU A 22 4.94 -7.85 -3.99
C LEU A 22 4.60 -7.32 -5.40
N LEU A 23 4.19 -8.20 -6.33
CA LEU A 23 3.73 -7.80 -7.67
C LEU A 23 2.46 -6.94 -7.63
N ILE A 24 1.50 -7.30 -6.79
CA ILE A 24 0.28 -6.52 -6.65
C ILE A 24 0.66 -5.11 -6.19
N HIS A 25 1.42 -4.99 -5.10
CA HIS A 25 1.74 -3.70 -4.50
C HIS A 25 2.55 -2.78 -5.43
N ILE A 26 3.54 -3.30 -6.17
CA ILE A 26 4.36 -2.47 -7.08
C ILE A 26 3.54 -1.84 -8.22
N ILE A 27 2.38 -2.42 -8.55
CA ILE A 27 1.47 -1.88 -9.57
C ILE A 27 0.38 -1.01 -8.95
N VAL A 28 -0.29 -1.51 -7.90
CA VAL A 28 -1.52 -0.86 -7.42
C VAL A 28 -1.25 0.30 -6.47
N VAL A 29 -0.12 0.34 -5.77
CA VAL A 29 0.23 1.51 -4.92
C VAL A 29 0.49 2.75 -5.77
N PRO A 30 1.29 2.71 -6.87
CA PRO A 30 1.38 3.85 -7.80
C PRO A 30 0.03 4.29 -8.38
N LEU A 31 -0.87 3.34 -8.69
CA LEU A 31 -2.24 3.66 -9.12
C LEU A 31 -3.00 4.44 -8.03
N PHE A 32 -2.88 4.03 -6.77
CA PHE A 32 -3.49 4.76 -5.65
C PHE A 32 -2.96 6.19 -5.56
N LEU A 33 -1.64 6.37 -5.63
CA LEU A 33 -1.01 7.69 -5.54
C LEU A 33 -1.47 8.61 -6.68
N ALA A 34 -1.47 8.10 -7.91
CA ALA A 34 -1.95 8.84 -9.08
C ALA A 34 -3.44 9.20 -8.96
N ALA A 35 -4.28 8.25 -8.55
CA ALA A 35 -5.71 8.48 -8.34
C ALA A 35 -5.97 9.47 -7.19
N ASN A 36 -5.20 9.41 -6.11
CA ASN A 36 -5.34 10.32 -4.97
C ASN A 36 -4.93 11.76 -5.33
N ALA A 37 -3.81 11.94 -6.05
CA ALA A 37 -3.42 13.25 -6.58
C ALA A 37 -4.46 13.79 -7.56
N THR A 38 -4.94 12.94 -8.48
CA THR A 38 -5.99 13.31 -9.46
C THR A 38 -7.27 13.72 -8.75
N LEU A 39 -7.72 12.98 -7.72
CA LEU A 39 -8.90 13.34 -6.94
C LEU A 39 -8.80 14.77 -6.39
N ILE A 40 -7.67 15.11 -5.76
CA ILE A 40 -7.45 16.45 -5.18
C ILE A 40 -7.50 17.52 -6.27
N ILE A 41 -6.80 17.30 -7.39
CA ILE A 41 -6.77 18.23 -8.53
C ILE A 41 -8.18 18.42 -9.10
N GLN A 42 -8.92 17.34 -9.35
CA GLN A 42 -10.24 17.42 -9.97
C GLN A 42 -11.30 18.04 -9.07
N LEU A 43 -11.17 17.90 -7.74
CA LEU A 43 -12.02 18.61 -6.79
C LEU A 43 -11.78 20.13 -6.84
N ILE A 44 -10.52 20.58 -6.95
CA ILE A 44 -10.19 22.01 -7.14
C ILE A 44 -10.78 22.54 -8.46
N HIS A 45 -10.73 21.73 -9.51
CA HIS A 45 -11.30 22.06 -10.82
C HIS A 45 -12.82 21.83 -10.94
N HIS A 46 -13.50 21.44 -9.85
CA HIS A 46 -14.95 21.14 -9.82
C HIS A 46 -15.39 20.07 -10.85
N ASN A 47 -14.49 19.20 -11.29
CA ASN A 47 -14.79 18.11 -12.20
C ASN A 47 -15.15 16.85 -11.41
N TYR A 48 -16.42 16.79 -10.97
CA TYR A 48 -16.90 15.73 -10.10
C TYR A 48 -16.91 14.34 -10.76
N VAL A 49 -17.08 14.26 -12.09
CA VAL A 49 -17.03 12.97 -12.81
C VAL A 49 -15.64 12.35 -12.66
N LEU A 50 -14.58 13.10 -12.95
CA LEU A 50 -13.22 12.60 -12.79
C LEU A 50 -12.85 12.41 -11.32
N ALA A 51 -13.40 13.21 -10.40
CA ALA A 51 -13.23 13.00 -8.97
C ALA A 51 -13.82 11.65 -8.53
N VAL A 52 -15.04 11.31 -8.94
CA VAL A 52 -15.67 10.01 -8.63
C VAL A 52 -14.88 8.85 -9.23
N LEU A 53 -14.46 8.95 -10.50
CA LEU A 53 -13.62 7.92 -11.13
C LEU A 53 -12.29 7.73 -10.38
N SER A 54 -11.68 8.82 -9.90
CA SER A 54 -10.46 8.77 -9.09
C SER A 54 -10.70 8.06 -7.76
N ALA A 55 -11.81 8.36 -7.08
CA ALA A 55 -12.18 7.68 -5.84
C ALA A 55 -12.42 6.17 -6.06
N LEU A 56 -13.09 5.79 -7.14
CA LEU A 56 -13.29 4.38 -7.51
C LEU A 56 -11.95 3.67 -7.79
N ALA A 57 -11.01 4.32 -8.47
CA ALA A 57 -9.68 3.78 -8.70
C ALA A 57 -8.89 3.58 -7.40
N MET A 58 -9.00 4.53 -6.45
CA MET A 58 -8.41 4.37 -5.11
C MET A 58 -9.00 3.16 -4.37
N ILE A 59 -10.33 3.00 -4.37
CA ILE A 59 -11.02 1.86 -3.74
C ILE A 59 -10.58 0.54 -4.38
N PHE A 60 -10.51 0.50 -5.72
CA PHE A 60 -10.03 -0.69 -6.44
C PHE A 60 -8.60 -1.05 -6.03
N SER A 61 -7.70 -0.07 -5.98
CA SER A 61 -6.33 -0.30 -5.51
C SER A 61 -6.29 -0.89 -4.11
N LEU A 62 -7.00 -0.28 -3.14
CA LEU A 62 -7.05 -0.77 -1.76
C LEU A 62 -7.61 -2.21 -1.67
N ALA A 63 -8.63 -2.53 -2.46
CA ALA A 63 -9.20 -3.88 -2.51
C ALA A 63 -8.19 -4.92 -3.05
N MET A 64 -7.39 -4.55 -4.06
CA MET A 64 -6.35 -5.41 -4.60
C MET A 64 -5.19 -5.60 -3.61
N GLN A 65 -4.78 -4.55 -2.91
CA GLN A 65 -3.78 -4.64 -1.83
C GLN A 65 -4.27 -5.58 -0.71
N GLY A 66 -5.52 -5.42 -0.27
CA GLY A 66 -6.13 -6.30 0.72
C GLY A 66 -6.20 -7.77 0.26
N ARG A 67 -6.37 -8.04 -1.04
CA ARG A 67 -6.24 -9.40 -1.59
C ARG A 67 -4.79 -9.91 -1.56
N GLY A 68 -3.83 -9.04 -1.86
CA GLY A 68 -2.40 -9.36 -1.77
C GLY A 68 -1.99 -9.75 -0.35
N HIS A 69 -2.37 -8.96 0.66
CA HIS A 69 -2.03 -9.26 2.06
C HIS A 69 -2.62 -10.56 2.59
N LYS A 70 -3.76 -11.02 2.04
CA LYS A 70 -4.33 -12.34 2.40
C LYS A 70 -3.46 -13.52 1.96
N LEU A 71 -2.46 -13.29 1.11
CA LEU A 71 -1.49 -14.29 0.67
C LEU A 71 -0.26 -14.36 1.57
N GLU A 72 -0.11 -13.43 2.50
CA GLU A 72 1.02 -13.42 3.43
C GLU A 72 0.79 -14.42 4.55
N SER A 73 1.85 -15.13 4.95
CA SER A 73 1.79 -16.09 6.06
C SER A 73 1.63 -15.40 7.40
N THR A 74 2.15 -14.17 7.52
CA THR A 74 2.00 -13.34 8.71
C THR A 74 0.91 -12.30 8.46
N PRO A 75 -0.23 -12.36 9.16
CA PRO A 75 -1.33 -11.44 8.94
C PRO A 75 -0.98 -10.01 9.38
N SER A 76 -1.56 -9.03 8.69
CA SER A 76 -1.45 -7.63 9.08
C SER A 76 -2.12 -7.37 10.43
N ILE A 77 -1.55 -6.47 11.25
CA ILE A 77 -2.19 -6.02 12.49
C ILE A 77 -3.56 -5.39 12.19
N PRO A 78 -4.65 -5.81 12.85
CA PRO A 78 -5.98 -5.22 12.69
C PRO A 78 -6.01 -3.71 12.94
N PHE A 79 -6.94 -3.00 12.30
CA PHE A 79 -7.16 -1.59 12.59
C PHE A 79 -7.86 -1.43 13.94
N SER A 80 -7.38 -0.50 14.76
CA SER A 80 -7.97 -0.24 16.08
C SER A 80 -9.14 0.75 16.04
N SER A 81 -9.25 1.54 14.97
CA SER A 81 -10.33 2.50 14.74
C SER A 81 -10.39 2.93 13.26
N PRO A 82 -11.48 3.56 12.79
CA PRO A 82 -11.55 4.10 11.42
C PRO A 82 -10.46 5.14 11.12
N LEU A 83 -10.18 6.03 12.08
CA LEU A 83 -9.10 7.02 11.92
C LEU A 83 -7.72 6.35 11.88
N ASN A 84 -7.50 5.30 12.68
CA ASN A 84 -6.28 4.49 12.61
C ASN A 84 -6.13 3.81 11.24
N ALA A 85 -7.23 3.31 10.67
CA ALA A 85 -7.22 2.71 9.33
C ALA A 85 -6.82 3.74 8.26
N ILE A 86 -7.46 4.92 8.25
CA ILE A 86 -7.15 5.99 7.30
C ILE A 86 -5.68 6.41 7.41
N ALA A 87 -5.21 6.66 8.64
CA ALA A 87 -3.83 7.08 8.88
C ALA A 87 -2.82 6.02 8.40
N ARG A 88 -3.03 4.75 8.73
CA ARG A 88 -2.14 3.65 8.32
C ARG A 88 -2.14 3.44 6.82
N LEU A 89 -3.32 3.48 6.17
CA LEU A 89 -3.41 3.35 4.72
C LEU A 89 -2.66 4.49 4.04
N LEU A 90 -2.93 5.75 4.39
CA LEU A 90 -2.24 6.89 3.76
C LEU A 90 -0.72 6.85 4.01
N LEU A 91 -0.30 6.55 5.23
CA LEU A 91 1.12 6.40 5.58
C LEU A 91 1.79 5.29 4.76
N GLU A 92 1.09 4.18 4.56
CA GLU A 92 1.59 3.08 3.74
C GLU A 92 1.75 3.48 2.27
N GLN A 93 0.73 4.11 1.69
CA GLN A 93 0.76 4.49 0.27
C GLN A 93 1.82 5.57 -0.01
N TRP A 94 1.90 6.61 0.82
CA TRP A 94 2.72 7.80 0.55
C TRP A 94 4.14 7.73 1.08
N ILE A 95 4.39 6.95 2.14
CA ILE A 95 5.68 6.96 2.85
C ILE A 95 6.30 5.57 2.87
N ASN A 96 5.64 4.57 3.47
CA ASN A 96 6.27 3.28 3.72
C ASN A 96 6.56 2.51 2.43
N PHE A 97 5.58 2.39 1.53
CA PHE A 97 5.77 1.64 0.29
C PHE A 97 6.78 2.30 -0.67
N PRO A 98 6.69 3.62 -0.96
CA PRO A 98 7.71 4.28 -1.78
C PRO A 98 9.11 4.12 -1.19
N ARG A 99 9.27 4.26 0.13
CA ARG A 99 10.54 4.02 0.80
C ARG A 99 11.00 2.56 0.70
N PHE A 100 10.10 1.59 0.85
CA PHE A 100 10.40 0.17 0.70
C PHE A 100 10.96 -0.16 -0.69
N VAL A 101 10.42 0.48 -1.74
CA VAL A 101 10.93 0.36 -3.10
C VAL A 101 12.27 1.10 -3.26
N LEU A 102 12.34 2.37 -2.88
CA LEU A 102 13.50 3.24 -3.10
C LEU A 102 14.76 2.80 -2.32
N THR A 103 14.59 2.15 -1.16
CA THR A 103 15.71 1.57 -0.39
C THR A 103 16.16 0.19 -0.89
N GLY A 104 15.55 -0.30 -1.98
CA GLY A 104 15.81 -1.63 -2.55
C GLY A 104 15.29 -2.79 -1.70
N ALA A 105 14.54 -2.52 -0.62
CA ALA A 105 13.99 -3.57 0.23
C ALA A 105 12.96 -4.43 -0.51
N TRP A 106 12.17 -3.84 -1.41
CA TRP A 106 11.29 -4.59 -2.33
C TRP A 106 12.07 -5.60 -3.16
N TRP A 107 13.20 -5.20 -3.75
CA TRP A 107 14.01 -6.10 -4.58
C TRP A 107 14.62 -7.25 -3.77
N ARG A 108 15.10 -6.96 -2.54
CA ARG A 108 15.59 -8.00 -1.64
C ARG A 108 14.48 -8.99 -1.28
N ALA A 109 13.29 -8.51 -0.93
CA ALA A 109 12.14 -9.35 -0.63
C ALA A 109 11.74 -10.22 -1.85
N TRP A 110 11.75 -9.63 -3.06
CA TRP A 110 11.49 -10.32 -4.31
C TRP A 110 12.46 -11.49 -4.56
N LYS A 111 13.77 -11.25 -4.40
CA LYS A 111 14.79 -12.28 -4.56
C LYS A 111 14.67 -13.39 -3.52
N SER A 112 14.32 -13.06 -2.27
CA SER A 112 14.07 -14.05 -1.23
C SER A 112 12.83 -14.90 -1.51
N ALA A 113 11.75 -14.30 -2.02
CA ALA A 113 10.53 -15.00 -2.40
C ALA A 113 10.72 -15.94 -3.61
N GLU A 114 11.66 -15.60 -4.51
CA GLU A 114 12.06 -16.46 -5.62
C GLU A 114 12.83 -17.70 -5.15
N ALA A 115 13.67 -17.56 -4.13
CA ALA A 115 14.44 -18.68 -3.59
C ALA A 115 13.59 -19.68 -2.78
N ASN A 116 12.44 -19.24 -2.25
CA ASN A 116 11.48 -20.07 -1.52
C ASN A 116 10.06 -19.83 -2.06
N PRO A 117 9.68 -20.43 -3.20
CA PRO A 117 8.35 -20.27 -3.75
C PRO A 117 7.33 -20.92 -2.80
N SER A 118 6.52 -20.08 -2.16
CA SER A 118 5.34 -20.46 -1.36
C SER A 118 4.22 -21.02 -2.24
#